data_AF-A0A831LQQ7-F1
#
_entry.id   AF-A0A831LQQ7-F1
#
_cell.length_a   1.000
_cell.length_b   1.000
_cell.length_c   1.000
_cell.angle_alpha   90.00
_cell.angle_beta   90.00
_cell.angle_gamma   90.00
#
_symmetry.space_group_name_H-M   'P 1'
#
loop_
_entity.id
_entity.type
_entity.pdbx_description
1 polymer ?
#
loop_
_entity_poly.entity_id
_entity_poly.type
_entity_poly.pdbx_seq_one_letter_code
_entity_poly.pdbx_strand_id
1 'polypeptide(L)' 'MMGSITFDAEDRWNAFITLCREADHGDGPLAGVPVAVKDNISTAGVQTTCGSRILQGYIPPYDAHVVELLRAAG' A
#
# COMPACT_ATOMS: atom_id res chain seq x y z
N MET A 1 15.31 9.71 8.29
CA MET A 1 15.61 8.75 9.37
C MET A 1 14.83 7.50 9.03
N MET A 2 15.50 6.36 8.90
CA MET A 2 14.81 5.08 8.63
C MET A 2 13.92 4.74 9.84
N GLY A 3 12.67 4.38 9.58
CA GLY A 3 11.69 4.06 10.63
C GLY A 3 10.59 3.15 10.11
N SER A 4 9.72 2.72 11.02
CA SER A 4 8.58 1.85 10.72
C SER A 4 7.29 2.49 11.22
N ILE A 5 6.20 2.36 10.45
CA ILE A 5 4.85 2.74 10.89
C ILE A 5 4.04 1.48 11.10
N THR A 6 3.29 1.44 12.21
CA THR A 6 2.30 0.40 12.49
C THR A 6 0.90 0.94 12.24
N PHE A 7 0.08 0.15 11.54
CA PHE A 7 -1.31 0.45 11.24
C PHE A 7 -2.22 -0.46 12.04
N ASP A 8 -2.83 0.08 13.08
CA ASP A 8 -3.96 -0.52 13.79
C ASP A 8 -5.03 0.54 13.97
N ALA A 9 -6.06 0.49 13.13
CA ALA A 9 -7.25 1.31 13.31
C ALA A 9 -8.50 0.46 13.08
N GLU A 10 -9.47 0.60 13.98
CA GLU A 10 -10.83 0.14 13.72
C GLU A 10 -11.36 0.83 12.45
N ASP A 11 -11.47 0.06 11.36
CA ASP A 11 -12.06 0.54 10.12
C ASP A 11 -13.58 0.37 10.16
N ARG A 12 -14.26 1.27 10.86
CA ARG A 12 -15.74 1.26 10.95
C ARG A 12 -16.43 1.36 9.59
N TRP A 13 -15.70 1.79 8.56
CA TRP A 13 -16.22 2.05 7.23
C TRP A 13 -15.95 0.91 6.25
N ASN A 14 -15.13 -0.07 6.64
CA ASN A 14 -14.68 -1.16 5.76
C ASN A 14 -14.09 -0.61 4.44
N ALA A 15 -13.28 0.45 4.54
CA ALA A 15 -12.62 1.13 3.45
C ALA A 15 -11.41 0.35 2.90
N PHE A 16 -10.76 -0.49 3.71
CA PHE A 16 -9.56 -1.24 3.31
C PHE A 16 -9.86 -2.70 2.99
N ILE A 17 -9.47 -3.15 1.79
CA ILE A 17 -9.53 -4.56 1.39
C ILE A 17 -8.31 -5.33 1.95
N THR A 18 -7.14 -4.68 1.92
CA THR A 18 -5.87 -5.21 2.41
C THR A 18 -5.20 -4.13 3.26
N LEU A 19 -4.71 -4.51 4.44
CA LEU A 19 -3.95 -3.62 5.33
C LEU A 19 -2.51 -4.10 5.44
N CYS A 20 -1.56 -3.27 5.00
CA CYS A 20 -0.14 -3.44 5.31
C CYS A 20 0.08 -2.96 6.74
N ARG A 21 0.08 -3.88 7.71
CA ARG A 21 0.16 -3.54 9.14
C ARG A 21 1.46 -2.84 9.52
N GLU A 22 2.54 -3.17 8.85
CA GLU A 22 3.85 -2.60 9.11
C GLU A 22 4.51 -2.26 7.78
N ALA A 23 5.13 -1.09 7.71
CA ALA A 23 5.91 -0.67 6.55
C ALA A 23 7.11 0.14 7.00
N ASP A 24 8.27 -0.20 6.45
CA ASP A 24 9.47 0.61 6.54
C ASP A 24 9.33 1.85 5.65
N HIS A 25 9.88 2.97 6.11
CA HIS A 25 9.94 4.20 5.33
C HIS A 25 11.37 4.74 5.27
N GLY A 26 11.66 5.40 4.15
CA GLY A 26 12.98 5.96 3.86
C GLY A 26 13.12 7.42 4.26
N ASP A 27 13.97 8.12 3.53
CA ASP A 27 14.09 9.57 3.55
C ASP A 27 13.31 10.19 2.38
N GLY A 28 12.78 11.39 2.56
CA GLY A 28 12.08 12.13 1.52
C GLY A 28 10.92 12.98 2.07
N PRO A 29 10.27 13.79 1.22
CA PRO A 29 9.19 14.69 1.65
C PRO A 29 7.95 13.98 2.18
N LEU A 30 7.75 12.69 1.87
CA LEU A 30 6.67 11.85 2.36
C LEU A 30 7.15 10.79 3.36
N ALA A 31 8.41 10.88 3.83
CA ALA A 31 8.95 9.96 4.83
C ALA A 31 8.04 9.87 6.07
N GLY A 32 7.56 8.67 6.34
CA GLY A 32 6.67 8.42 7.47
C GLY A 32 5.23 8.92 7.27
N VAL A 33 4.81 9.24 6.04
CA VAL A 33 3.44 9.61 5.71
C VAL A 33 2.67 8.38 5.24
N PRO A 34 1.63 7.95 5.96
CA PRO A 34 0.81 6.82 5.53
C PRO A 34 -0.02 7.17 4.29
N VAL A 35 -0.12 6.23 3.35
CA VAL A 35 -0.92 6.37 2.12
C VAL A 35 -1.83 5.17 1.90
N ALA A 36 -2.99 5.42 1.31
CA ALA A 36 -3.89 4.38 0.83
C ALA A 36 -3.85 4.36 -0.71
N VAL A 37 -3.68 3.16 -1.28
CA VAL A 37 -3.70 2.94 -2.72
C VAL A 37 -5.00 2.23 -3.08
N LYS A 38 -5.72 2.77 -4.06
CA LYS A 38 -6.96 2.13 -4.54
C LYS A 38 -6.62 0.75 -5.09
N ASP A 39 -7.39 -0.27 -4.72
CA ASP A 39 -7.16 -1.69 -5.03
C ASP A 39 -7.31 -2.08 -6.52
N ASN A 40 -7.17 -1.12 -7.44
CA ASN A 40 -7.06 -1.33 -8.88
C ASN A 40 -5.74 -0.78 -9.45
N ILE A 41 -4.78 -0.48 -8.57
CA ILE A 41 -3.43 0.00 -8.89
C ILE A 41 -2.44 -1.06 -8.41
N SER A 42 -1.58 -1.54 -9.32
CA SER A 42 -0.61 -2.57 -9.00
C SER A 42 0.36 -2.12 -7.90
N THR A 43 0.51 -2.95 -6.88
CA THR A 43 1.46 -2.77 -5.77
C THR A 43 2.22 -4.09 -5.57
N ALA A 44 3.53 -4.09 -5.82
CA ALA A 44 4.36 -5.29 -5.71
C ALA A 44 4.33 -5.85 -4.28
N GLY A 45 4.17 -7.16 -4.17
CA GLY A 45 4.12 -7.86 -2.87
C GLY A 45 2.81 -7.68 -2.08
N VAL A 46 1.86 -6.89 -2.58
CA VAL A 46 0.53 -6.68 -1.95
C VAL A 46 -0.55 -7.16 -2.91
N GLN A 47 -1.53 -7.93 -2.40
CA GLN A 47 -2.63 -8.41 -3.24
C GLN A 47 -3.42 -7.24 -3.84
N THR A 48 -3.75 -7.32 -5.14
CA THR A 48 -4.61 -6.35 -5.85
C THR A 48 -5.81 -7.05 -6.46
N THR A 49 -7.03 -6.76 -6.03
CA THR A 49 -8.23 -7.52 -6.47
C THR A 49 -9.09 -6.81 -7.52
N CYS A 50 -8.89 -5.51 -7.71
CA CYS A 50 -9.78 -4.64 -8.48
C CYS A 50 -11.24 -4.71 -8.01
N GLY A 51 -11.49 -5.08 -6.75
CA GLY A 51 -12.83 -5.31 -6.21
C GLY A 51 -13.55 -6.52 -6.82
N SER A 52 -12.82 -7.50 -7.37
CA SER A 52 -13.39 -8.66 -8.06
C SER A 52 -12.77 -9.98 -7.60
N ARG A 53 -13.61 -11.01 -7.43
CA ARG A 53 -13.18 -12.38 -7.10
C ARG A 53 -12.31 -13.02 -8.19
N ILE A 54 -12.38 -12.52 -9.44
CA ILE A 54 -11.56 -13.02 -10.55
C ILE A 54 -10.06 -12.87 -10.23
N LEU A 55 -9.69 -11.81 -9.51
CA LEU A 55 -8.30 -11.51 -9.15
C LEU A 55 -7.98 -11.83 -7.68
N GLN A 56 -8.82 -12.63 -7.02
CA GLN A 56 -8.52 -13.07 -5.66
C GLN A 56 -7.19 -13.85 -5.65
N GLY A 57 -6.24 -13.42 -4.80
CA GLY A 57 -4.89 -13.99 -4.73
C GLY A 57 -3.90 -13.47 -5.78
N TYR A 58 -4.28 -12.54 -6.64
CA TYR A 58 -3.35 -11.90 -7.58
C TYR A 58 -2.40 -10.95 -6.83
N ILE A 59 -1.10 -11.25 -6.92
CA ILE A 59 -0.02 -10.38 -6.44
C ILE A 59 0.69 -9.81 -7.67
N PRO A 60 0.61 -8.49 -7.92
CA PRO A 60 1.29 -7.87 -9.06
C PRO A 60 2.81 -8.09 -9.03
N PRO A 61 3.45 -8.34 -10.18
CA PRO A 61 4.90 -8.53 -10.26
C PRO A 61 5.70 -7.20 -10.23
N TYR A 62 5.01 -6.05 -10.21
CA TYR A 62 5.61 -4.72 -10.20
C TYR A 62 4.70 -3.71 -9.48
N ASP A 63 5.30 -2.61 -9.02
CA ASP A 63 4.59 -1.41 -8.58
C ASP A 63 4.16 -0.60 -9.81
N ALA A 64 2.92 -0.10 -9.84
CA ALA A 64 2.54 0.89 -10.83
C ALA A 64 3.39 2.15 -10.65
N HIS A 65 3.65 2.90 -11.73
CA HIS A 65 4.54 4.06 -11.69
C HIS A 65 4.20 5.09 -10.60
N VAL A 66 2.91 5.30 -10.32
CA VAL A 66 2.46 6.20 -9.24
C VAL A 66 2.86 5.69 -7.83
N VAL A 67 2.91 4.37 -7.64
CA VAL A 67 3.38 3.75 -6.39
C VAL A 67 4.89 3.87 -6.27
N GLU A 68 5.63 3.69 -7.37
CA GLU A 68 7.08 3.93 -7.40
C GLU A 68 7.43 5.37 -6.98
N LEU A 69 6.69 6.35 -7.50
CA LEU A 69 6.86 7.77 -7.14
C LEU A 69 6.57 8.03 -5.65
N LEU A 70 5.53 7.40 -5.10
CA LEU A 70 5.23 7.51 -3.67
C LEU A 70 6.37 6.93 -2.82
N ARG A 71 6.81 5.70 -3.11
CA ARG A 71 7.92 5.06 -2.38
C ARG A 71 9.23 5.84 -2.49
N ALA A 72 9.52 6.41 -3.65
CA ALA A 72 10.72 7.22 -3.86
C ALA A 72 10.68 8.57 -3.11
N ALA A 73 9.48 9.05 -2.75
CA ALA A 73 9.28 10.25 -1.96
C ALA A 73 9.41 10.01 -0.45
N GLY A 74 9.62 8.77 0.00
CA GLY A 74 9.75 8.38 1.41
C GLY A 74 8.58 7.54 1.90
#